data_AF-A0A497CA46-F1
#
_entry.id   AF-A0A497CA46-F1
#
_cell.length_a   1.000
_cell.length_b   1.000
_cell.length_c   1.000
_cell.angle_alpha   90.00
_cell.angle_beta   90.00
_cell.angle_gamma   90.00
#
_symmetry.space_group_name_H-M   'P 1'
#
loop_
_entity.id
_entity.type
_entity.pdbx_description
1 polymer ?
#
loop_
_entity_poly.entity_id
_entity_poly.type
_entity_poly.pdbx_seq_one_letter_code
_entity_poly.pdbx_strand_id
1 'polypeptide(L)'
;MFTFSFLGPFFSPFGQTEVFKGVGTMSKDYAGATYNEELRYTIADGAEFGSSQRTQFLLALGENNETFTCDDQTYYYVNIDDNTYRIMQLEPVAEVILKGFNSLTDDVVPDELITAYKTAEEKGVNSFELDGIFYRITKKNKASIISIEIDVALATLDVYDAYNESDKLMVSSFDFRLASSLALAQNSETFTVGNQTYSIRNGEGQVTILDSAGNEYAEISAIIVNPLDQSVFLTVGYKSTIRQMIINRQSRFSYTHENGETIEYTIARVNKTYNIKKETPIEMIRLFENPSAEHPLGLDNNGMDVMTRLMHGGRVSLLVGFIVIFIEVFIGIIVGGVSGYFGGWVDTALMRFIDLFNSIPFIPMVLIFGSVMDTLEVKPMTRIFLLMMILGLLGWTSVGRVVRGQILSLREQDFMVATEATGIRTSRRIFKHLIPNVMPILIVQATAGLGGIIITEATLGFLGLGVKYPLASWGSIINVASDAFIMTSYWFMWIPAGMLILLTVLGFNFVGDGLRDAYDPKMKR
;
A
#
# COMPACT_ATOMS: atom_id res chain seq x y z
N MET A 1 -40.25 -11.46 -0.15
CA MET A 1 -38.95 -12.11 0.13
C MET A 1 -38.57 -13.10 -0.94
N PHE A 2 -39.34 -14.17 -1.19
CA PHE A 2 -39.05 -15.08 -2.31
C PHE A 2 -38.93 -14.40 -3.66
N THR A 3 -39.88 -13.54 -4.01
CA THR A 3 -39.84 -12.76 -5.26
C THR A 3 -38.57 -11.89 -5.33
N PHE A 4 -38.29 -11.13 -4.27
CA PHE A 4 -37.09 -10.32 -4.15
C PHE A 4 -35.80 -11.13 -4.30
N SER A 5 -35.70 -12.28 -3.64
CA SER A 5 -34.48 -13.08 -3.65
C SER A 5 -34.31 -13.89 -4.94
N PHE A 6 -35.35 -14.58 -5.41
CA PHE A 6 -35.25 -15.49 -6.55
C PHE A 6 -35.44 -14.77 -7.89
N LEU A 7 -36.33 -13.77 -7.97
CA LEU A 7 -36.56 -13.04 -9.22
C LEU A 7 -35.76 -11.73 -9.27
N GLY A 8 -35.49 -11.08 -8.14
CA GLY A 8 -34.77 -9.80 -8.07
C GLY A 8 -33.46 -9.76 -8.85
N PRO A 9 -32.58 -10.77 -8.76
CA PRO A 9 -31.31 -10.72 -9.49
C PRO A 9 -31.42 -10.74 -11.02
N PHE A 10 -32.58 -11.12 -11.58
CA PHE A 10 -32.80 -10.97 -13.03
C PHE A 10 -33.09 -9.53 -13.44
N PHE A 11 -33.46 -8.68 -12.48
CA PHE A 11 -33.70 -7.25 -12.68
C PHE A 11 -32.52 -6.39 -12.22
N SER A 12 -31.52 -6.97 -11.55
CA SER A 12 -30.28 -6.25 -11.27
C SER A 12 -29.41 -6.22 -12.53
N PRO A 13 -28.88 -5.05 -12.91
CA PRO A 13 -27.92 -4.95 -14.01
C PRO A 13 -26.54 -5.53 -13.65
N PHE A 14 -26.29 -5.85 -12.37
CA PHE A 14 -24.96 -6.19 -11.85
C PHE A 14 -24.85 -7.65 -11.40
N GLY A 15 -23.63 -8.19 -11.44
CA GLY A 15 -23.30 -9.47 -10.81
C GLY A 15 -23.13 -9.35 -9.29
N GLN A 16 -23.43 -10.42 -8.54
CA GLN A 16 -23.25 -10.42 -7.07
C GLN A 16 -21.79 -10.23 -6.60
N THR A 17 -20.83 -10.48 -7.49
CA THR A 17 -19.38 -10.38 -7.23
C THR A 17 -18.72 -9.26 -8.05
N GLU A 18 -19.51 -8.40 -8.69
CA GLU A 18 -19.01 -7.34 -9.54
C GLU A 18 -18.48 -6.20 -8.68
N VAL A 19 -17.21 -5.84 -8.90
CA VAL A 19 -16.50 -4.82 -8.13
C VAL A 19 -16.38 -3.55 -8.96
N PHE A 20 -16.93 -2.45 -8.44
CA PHE A 20 -16.91 -1.16 -9.10
C PHE A 20 -15.62 -0.40 -8.78
N LYS A 21 -15.02 0.16 -9.83
CA LYS A 21 -13.81 0.96 -9.75
C LYS A 21 -14.08 2.40 -10.16
N GLY A 22 -13.24 3.32 -9.70
CA GLY A 22 -13.26 4.73 -10.02
C GLY A 22 -11.84 5.28 -10.14
N VAL A 23 -11.74 6.55 -10.54
CA VAL A 23 -10.46 7.25 -10.62
C VAL A 23 -10.29 8.07 -9.36
N GLY A 24 -9.29 7.74 -8.56
CA GLY A 24 -8.84 8.56 -7.43
C GLY A 24 -7.50 9.21 -7.73
N THR A 25 -7.08 10.17 -6.91
CA THR A 25 -5.71 10.68 -6.94
C THR A 25 -4.92 10.14 -5.76
N MET A 26 -3.66 9.77 -6.00
CA MET A 26 -2.72 9.44 -4.93
C MET A 26 -1.46 10.28 -5.11
N SER A 27 -1.04 10.91 -4.02
CA SER A 27 0.23 11.62 -3.97
C SER A 27 1.37 10.60 -3.95
N LYS A 28 2.12 10.53 -5.05
CA LYS A 28 3.31 9.68 -5.17
C LYS A 28 4.57 10.53 -5.20
N ASP A 29 5.59 10.07 -4.52
CA ASP A 29 6.90 10.70 -4.58
C ASP A 29 7.48 10.52 -6.00
N TYR A 30 7.95 11.61 -6.61
CA TYR A 30 8.41 11.68 -8.01
C TYR A 30 9.91 12.00 -8.10
N ALA A 31 10.38 12.97 -7.30
CA ALA A 31 11.78 13.37 -7.24
C ALA A 31 12.20 13.63 -5.78
N GLY A 32 13.50 13.54 -5.53
CA GLY A 32 14.12 13.90 -4.26
C GLY A 32 15.10 15.05 -4.44
N ALA A 33 15.11 15.97 -3.48
CA ALA A 33 16.08 17.05 -3.43
C ALA A 33 16.76 17.15 -2.06
N THR A 34 18.03 17.51 -2.03
CA THR A 34 18.78 17.68 -0.78
C THR A 34 19.91 18.69 -0.96
N TYR A 35 20.27 19.39 0.11
CA TYR A 35 21.46 20.25 0.11
C TYR A 35 22.70 19.36 0.07
N ASN A 36 23.63 19.67 -0.83
CA ASN A 36 24.90 18.98 -0.90
C ASN A 36 25.75 19.38 0.31
N GLU A 37 26.12 18.40 1.12
CA GLU A 37 26.99 18.59 2.30
C GLU A 37 28.38 17.97 2.08
N GLU A 38 28.63 17.36 0.91
CA GLU A 38 29.88 16.67 0.58
C GLU A 38 30.60 17.32 -0.59
N LEU A 39 31.93 17.46 -0.47
CA LEU A 39 32.77 18.02 -1.53
C LEU A 39 32.86 17.06 -2.73
N ARG A 40 32.59 17.61 -3.91
CA ARG A 40 32.70 16.93 -5.20
C ARG A 40 34.00 17.33 -5.89
N TYR A 41 34.75 16.33 -6.33
CA TYR A 41 36.07 16.52 -6.93
C TYR A 41 35.97 16.43 -8.45
N THR A 42 36.53 17.42 -9.13
CA THR A 42 36.76 17.44 -10.58
C THR A 42 38.26 17.37 -10.80
N ILE A 43 38.75 16.35 -11.49
CA ILE A 43 40.19 16.12 -11.66
C ILE A 43 40.65 16.86 -12.92
N ALA A 44 41.79 17.54 -12.85
CA ALA A 44 42.42 18.20 -14.00
C ALA A 44 42.85 17.18 -15.06
N ASP A 45 42.86 17.59 -16.33
CA ASP A 45 43.21 16.69 -17.43
C ASP A 45 44.64 16.17 -17.28
N GLY A 46 44.79 14.85 -17.26
CA GLY A 46 46.09 14.17 -17.09
C GLY A 46 46.60 14.07 -15.64
N ALA A 47 45.86 14.59 -14.65
CA ALA A 47 46.22 14.49 -13.24
C ALA A 47 45.58 13.26 -12.55
N GLU A 48 46.16 12.85 -11.41
CA GLU A 48 45.59 11.82 -10.54
C GLU A 48 45.27 12.39 -9.15
N PHE A 49 44.01 12.30 -8.73
CA PHE A 49 43.56 12.73 -7.40
C PHE A 49 42.54 11.75 -6.80
N GLY A 50 43.09 10.68 -6.22
CA GLY A 50 42.35 9.53 -5.70
C GLY A 50 41.88 9.69 -4.26
N SER A 51 41.40 8.58 -3.68
CA SER A 51 40.82 8.58 -2.33
C SER A 51 41.81 8.97 -1.24
N SER A 52 43.07 8.54 -1.33
CA SER A 52 44.11 8.87 -0.34
C SER A 52 44.39 10.38 -0.28
N GLN A 53 44.56 11.01 -1.44
CA GLN A 53 44.78 12.45 -1.55
C GLN A 53 43.57 13.24 -1.04
N ARG A 54 42.34 12.81 -1.36
CA ARG A 54 41.10 13.42 -0.85
C ARG A 54 40.99 13.34 0.66
N THR A 55 41.37 12.21 1.27
CA THR A 55 41.37 12.06 2.73
C THR A 55 42.37 13.01 3.38
N GLN A 56 43.61 13.11 2.85
CA GLN A 56 44.62 14.03 3.37
C GLN A 56 44.21 15.50 3.19
N PHE A 57 43.59 15.83 2.06
CA PHE A 57 43.03 17.15 1.81
C PHE A 57 41.95 17.51 2.84
N LEU A 58 40.99 16.63 3.10
CA LEU A 58 39.94 16.88 4.10
C LEU A 58 40.50 17.05 5.52
N LEU A 59 41.54 16.30 5.88
CA LEU A 59 42.25 16.47 7.14
C LEU A 59 42.90 17.85 7.22
N ALA A 60 43.63 18.24 6.18
CA ALA A 60 44.30 19.53 6.08
C ALA A 60 43.31 20.71 6.13
N LEU A 61 42.17 20.56 5.45
CA LEU A 61 41.07 21.52 5.49
C LEU A 61 40.49 21.68 6.90
N GLY A 62 40.29 20.57 7.63
CA GLY A 62 39.81 20.58 9.02
C GLY A 62 40.80 21.21 10.01
N GLU A 63 42.11 21.13 9.72
CA GLU A 63 43.18 21.73 10.52
C GLU A 63 43.49 23.19 10.11
N ASN A 64 42.84 23.71 9.07
CA ASN A 64 43.18 24.99 8.42
C ASN A 64 44.64 25.07 7.96
N ASN A 65 45.18 23.96 7.48
CA ASN A 65 46.52 23.87 6.93
C ASN A 65 46.45 23.80 5.40
N GLU A 66 46.85 24.87 4.72
CA GLU A 66 46.75 25.00 3.25
C GLU A 66 47.68 24.03 2.49
N THR A 67 48.64 23.39 3.17
CA THR A 67 49.60 22.45 2.57
C THR A 67 49.47 21.06 3.20
N PHE A 68 49.46 20.01 2.38
CA PHE A 68 49.42 18.64 2.85
C PHE A 68 50.28 17.71 1.99
N THR A 69 50.60 16.53 2.51
CA THR A 69 51.46 15.55 1.82
C THR A 69 50.75 14.21 1.70
N CYS A 70 50.85 13.57 0.54
CA CYS A 70 50.37 12.22 0.29
C CYS A 70 51.36 11.50 -0.62
N ASP A 71 51.78 10.29 -0.27
CA ASP A 71 52.68 9.45 -1.08
C ASP A 71 53.94 10.17 -1.59
N ASP A 72 54.63 10.88 -0.68
CA ASP A 72 55.81 11.72 -0.93
C ASP A 72 55.60 12.94 -1.86
N GLN A 73 54.37 13.17 -2.35
CA GLN A 73 53.99 14.37 -3.07
C GLN A 73 53.42 15.43 -2.11
N THR A 74 53.73 16.69 -2.38
CA THR A 74 53.21 17.83 -1.61
C THR A 74 52.12 18.51 -2.43
N TYR A 75 51.02 18.84 -1.78
CA TYR A 75 49.87 19.52 -2.36
C TYR A 75 49.59 20.80 -1.60
N TYR A 76 49.01 21.75 -2.31
CA TYR A 76 48.57 23.03 -1.79
C TYR A 76 47.16 23.31 -2.28
N TYR A 77 46.29 23.87 -1.43
CA TYR A 77 44.98 24.31 -1.86
C TYR A 77 44.75 25.79 -1.59
N VAL A 78 43.91 26.40 -2.41
CA VAL A 78 43.38 27.75 -2.21
C VAL A 78 41.86 27.72 -2.19
N ASN A 79 41.27 28.56 -1.34
CA ASN A 79 39.83 28.81 -1.36
C ASN A 79 39.53 29.79 -2.50
N ILE A 80 38.71 29.38 -3.46
CA ILE A 80 38.17 30.28 -4.47
C ILE A 80 37.00 31.07 -3.87
N ASP A 81 36.13 30.36 -3.16
CA ASP A 81 35.00 30.89 -2.38
C ASP A 81 34.73 29.97 -1.17
N ASP A 82 33.65 30.21 -0.44
CA ASP A 82 33.27 29.44 0.76
C ASP A 82 32.96 27.95 0.46
N ASN A 83 32.64 27.62 -0.79
CA ASN A 83 32.18 26.30 -1.21
C ASN A 83 33.16 25.59 -2.15
N THR A 84 34.20 26.27 -2.66
CA THR A 84 35.06 25.80 -3.74
C THR A 84 36.54 25.98 -3.43
N TYR A 85 37.29 24.89 -3.60
CA TYR A 85 38.72 24.78 -3.34
C TYR A 85 39.44 24.32 -4.60
N ARG A 86 40.50 25.05 -4.99
CA ARG A 86 41.42 24.64 -6.05
C ARG A 86 42.62 23.96 -5.41
N ILE A 87 42.91 22.74 -5.84
CA ILE A 87 43.97 21.88 -5.31
C ILE A 87 45.05 21.72 -6.39
N MET A 88 46.28 22.01 -6.00
CA MET A 88 47.46 21.95 -6.84
C MET A 88 48.50 21.02 -6.21
N GLN A 89 49.22 20.28 -7.04
CA GLN A 89 50.44 19.59 -6.66
C GLN A 89 51.63 20.54 -6.77
N LEU A 90 52.53 20.49 -5.80
CA LEU A 90 53.76 21.25 -5.77
C LEU A 90 54.91 20.35 -6.25
N GLU A 91 55.44 20.66 -7.44
CA GLU A 91 56.62 19.99 -7.99
C GLU A 91 57.88 20.79 -7.62
N PRO A 92 58.75 20.29 -6.71
CA PRO A 92 59.89 21.05 -6.21
C PRO A 92 60.98 21.18 -7.29
N VAL A 93 61.39 22.41 -7.58
CA VAL A 93 62.42 22.70 -8.59
C VAL A 93 63.72 23.25 -8.02
N ALA A 94 63.67 23.94 -6.89
CA ALA A 94 64.87 24.48 -6.25
C ALA A 94 64.71 24.59 -4.74
N GLU A 95 65.83 24.46 -4.02
CA GLU A 95 65.93 24.64 -2.57
C GLU A 95 66.87 25.80 -2.24
N VAL A 96 66.42 26.70 -1.36
CA VAL A 96 67.19 27.86 -0.90
C VAL A 96 67.61 27.65 0.55
N ILE A 97 68.93 27.56 0.79
CA ILE A 97 69.53 27.39 2.12
C ILE A 97 70.69 28.37 2.27
N LEU A 98 70.74 29.13 3.38
CA LEU A 98 71.86 30.02 3.71
C LEU A 98 72.25 30.98 2.54
N LYS A 99 71.26 31.45 1.78
CA LYS A 99 71.39 32.30 0.58
C LYS A 99 71.97 31.61 -0.67
N GLY A 100 72.24 30.30 -0.62
CA GLY A 100 72.57 29.48 -1.79
C GLY A 100 71.31 28.85 -2.40
N PHE A 101 71.32 28.68 -3.72
CA PHE A 101 70.26 28.01 -4.50
C PHE A 101 70.78 26.65 -4.96
N ASN A 102 70.12 25.58 -4.54
CA ASN A 102 70.38 24.22 -4.99
C ASN A 102 69.26 23.81 -5.96
N SER A 103 69.61 23.23 -7.10
CA SER A 103 68.60 22.66 -7.97
C SER A 103 68.09 21.34 -7.41
N LEU A 104 66.77 21.12 -7.52
CA LEU A 104 66.13 19.84 -7.24
C LEU A 104 65.75 19.10 -8.53
N THR A 105 66.08 19.68 -9.69
CA THR A 105 65.98 19.07 -11.02
C THR A 105 67.39 18.82 -11.58
N ASP A 106 67.49 18.08 -12.70
CA ASP A 106 68.78 17.79 -13.36
C ASP A 106 69.45 19.02 -14.01
N ASP A 107 68.79 20.18 -13.99
CA ASP A 107 69.24 21.44 -14.61
C ASP A 107 69.73 22.46 -13.58
N VAL A 108 70.53 23.46 -14.01
CA VAL A 108 70.94 24.59 -13.16
C VAL A 108 69.75 25.52 -12.94
N VAL A 109 69.58 26.02 -11.71
CA VAL A 109 68.52 26.99 -11.37
C VAL A 109 68.69 28.26 -12.22
N PRO A 110 67.70 28.65 -13.06
CA PRO A 110 67.81 29.83 -13.92
C PRO A 110 67.97 31.14 -13.12
N ASP A 111 68.81 32.06 -13.62
CA ASP A 111 69.05 33.37 -12.97
C ASP A 111 67.76 34.21 -12.85
N GLU A 112 66.83 34.05 -13.79
CA GLU A 112 65.52 34.71 -13.80
C GLU A 112 64.64 34.20 -12.64
N LEU A 113 64.67 32.89 -12.36
CA LEU A 113 63.97 32.27 -11.23
C LEU A 113 64.54 32.75 -9.89
N ILE A 114 65.86 32.89 -9.80
CA ILE A 114 66.54 33.46 -8.61
C ILE A 114 66.09 34.91 -8.37
N THR A 115 66.00 35.70 -9.43
CA THR A 115 65.60 37.12 -9.36
C THR A 115 64.12 37.25 -8.96
N ALA A 116 63.25 36.41 -9.53
CA ALA A 116 61.84 36.35 -9.20
C ALA A 116 61.62 35.93 -7.73
N TYR A 117 62.34 34.90 -7.24
CA TYR A 117 62.31 34.49 -5.84
C TYR A 117 62.72 35.63 -4.90
N LYS A 118 63.85 36.30 -5.16
CA LYS A 118 64.31 37.42 -4.31
C LYS A 118 63.29 38.55 -4.26
N THR A 119 62.67 38.85 -5.39
CA THR A 119 61.60 39.86 -5.48
C THR A 119 60.38 39.45 -4.67
N ALA A 120 59.98 38.18 -4.71
CA ALA A 120 58.88 37.64 -3.92
C ALA A 120 59.20 37.68 -2.40
N GLU A 121 60.41 37.30 -2.02
CA GLU A 121 60.91 37.32 -0.63
C GLU A 121 60.96 38.76 -0.07
N GLU A 122 61.44 39.73 -0.86
CA GLU A 122 61.44 41.15 -0.48
C GLU A 122 60.03 41.72 -0.30
N LYS A 123 59.07 41.27 -1.11
CA LYS A 123 57.65 41.64 -1.02
C LYS A 123 56.89 40.86 0.06
N GLY A 124 57.52 39.84 0.66
CA GLY A 124 56.88 38.97 1.66
C GLY A 124 55.75 38.11 1.10
N VAL A 125 55.76 37.83 -0.21
CA VAL A 125 54.77 36.96 -0.87
C VAL A 125 55.34 35.56 -1.05
N ASN A 126 54.49 34.54 -0.87
CA ASN A 126 54.90 33.13 -0.95
C ASN A 126 54.58 32.51 -2.32
N SER A 127 54.26 33.32 -3.33
CA SER A 127 54.05 32.87 -4.70
C SER A 127 54.46 33.97 -5.69
N PHE A 128 54.83 33.56 -6.90
CA PHE A 128 55.13 34.46 -8.02
C PHE A 128 54.90 33.74 -9.36
N GLU A 129 54.75 34.52 -10.42
CA GLU A 129 54.59 34.01 -11.78
C GLU A 129 55.84 34.37 -12.60
N LEU A 130 56.35 33.42 -13.38
CA LEU A 130 57.46 33.61 -14.31
C LEU A 130 57.13 32.85 -15.60
N ASP A 131 57.14 33.56 -16.73
CA ASP A 131 56.83 33.02 -18.07
C ASP A 131 55.52 32.22 -18.17
N GLY A 132 54.50 32.63 -17.41
CA GLY A 132 53.20 31.96 -17.36
C GLY A 132 53.17 30.70 -16.48
N ILE A 133 54.27 30.38 -15.79
CA ILE A 133 54.34 29.30 -14.80
C ILE A 133 54.22 29.91 -13.40
N PHE A 134 53.30 29.37 -12.62
CA PHE A 134 53.10 29.76 -11.22
C PHE A 134 54.02 28.97 -10.31
N TYR A 135 54.77 29.69 -9.47
CA TYR A 135 55.68 29.12 -8.49
C TYR A 135 55.19 29.44 -7.07
N ARG A 136 55.34 28.46 -6.18
CA ARG A 136 55.07 28.59 -4.74
C ARG A 136 56.34 28.39 -3.92
N ILE A 137 56.49 29.23 -2.90
CA ILE A 137 57.54 29.15 -1.90
C ILE A 137 56.97 28.53 -0.64
N THR A 138 57.43 27.32 -0.29
CA THR A 138 57.08 26.66 0.97
C THR A 138 58.29 26.58 1.89
N LYS A 139 58.08 26.62 3.21
CA LYS A 139 59.17 26.48 4.19
C LYS A 139 59.25 25.04 4.66
N LYS A 140 60.41 24.41 4.51
CA LYS A 140 60.72 23.08 5.06
C LYS A 140 61.95 23.21 5.95
N ASN A 141 61.75 23.08 7.27
CA ASN A 141 62.80 23.30 8.27
C ASN A 141 63.45 24.70 8.17
N LYS A 142 64.73 24.76 7.77
CA LYS A 142 65.51 26.00 7.58
C LYS A 142 65.66 26.38 6.09
N ALA A 143 65.01 25.64 5.20
CA ALA A 143 65.07 25.83 3.76
C ALA A 143 63.75 26.39 3.22
N SER A 144 63.83 27.20 2.17
CA SER A 144 62.68 27.55 1.34
C SER A 144 62.72 26.67 0.10
N ILE A 145 61.61 26.01 -0.22
CA ILE A 145 61.46 25.19 -1.42
C ILE A 145 60.64 25.99 -2.43
N ILE A 146 61.19 26.16 -3.62
CA ILE A 146 60.51 26.73 -4.78
C ILE A 146 59.92 25.56 -5.56
N SER A 147 58.61 25.57 -5.75
CA SER A 147 57.88 24.51 -6.46
C SER A 147 57.00 25.09 -7.55
N ILE A 148 56.83 24.37 -8.66
CA ILE A 148 55.83 24.68 -9.70
C ILE A 148 54.45 24.25 -9.16
N GLU A 149 53.44 25.09 -9.36
CA GLU A 149 52.03 24.76 -9.09
C GLU A 149 51.42 24.04 -10.29
N ILE A 150 50.99 22.80 -10.10
CA ILE A 150 50.30 21.99 -11.12
C ILE A 150 48.87 21.73 -10.65
N ASP A 151 47.88 22.16 -11.43
CA ASP A 151 46.48 21.86 -11.13
C ASP A 151 46.20 20.37 -11.12
N VAL A 152 45.58 19.87 -10.06
CA VAL A 152 45.21 18.44 -9.95
C VAL A 152 43.73 18.21 -9.71
N ALA A 153 43.07 19.05 -8.91
CA ALA A 153 41.66 18.88 -8.64
C ALA A 153 40.96 20.16 -8.18
N LEU A 154 39.66 20.24 -8.46
CA LEU A 154 38.74 21.24 -7.93
C LEU A 154 37.74 20.53 -7.02
N ALA A 155 37.70 20.90 -5.75
CA ALA A 155 36.73 20.37 -4.79
C ALA A 155 35.64 21.41 -4.53
N THR A 156 34.37 21.10 -4.79
CA THR A 156 33.26 22.06 -4.63
C THR A 156 32.04 21.42 -3.99
N LEU A 157 31.30 22.18 -3.16
CA LEU A 157 29.98 21.80 -2.68
C LEU A 157 28.89 22.04 -3.74
N ASP A 158 29.18 22.82 -4.77
CA ASP A 158 28.23 23.12 -5.82
C ASP A 158 28.06 21.96 -6.81
N VAL A 159 26.85 21.83 -7.32
CA VAL A 159 26.48 20.81 -8.29
C VAL A 159 26.23 21.50 -9.63
N TYR A 160 26.85 20.94 -10.67
CA TYR A 160 26.77 21.42 -12.04
C TYR A 160 25.87 20.48 -12.85
N ASP A 161 24.75 20.99 -13.36
CA ASP A 161 23.87 20.30 -14.30
C ASP A 161 23.99 20.94 -15.69
N ALA A 162 24.31 20.14 -16.71
CA ALA A 162 24.28 20.58 -18.10
C ALA A 162 22.84 20.56 -18.64
N TYR A 163 22.46 21.57 -19.43
CA TYR A 163 21.12 21.63 -20.03
C TYR A 163 20.93 20.58 -21.13
N ASN A 164 21.96 20.33 -21.94
CA ASN A 164 21.95 19.31 -22.97
C ASN A 164 22.96 18.20 -22.70
N GLU A 165 22.66 17.00 -23.16
CA GLU A 165 23.56 15.85 -23.00
C GLU A 165 24.88 16.02 -23.77
N SER A 166 24.88 16.78 -24.87
CA SER A 166 26.08 17.16 -25.62
C SER A 166 27.07 18.00 -24.80
N ASP A 167 26.55 18.79 -23.85
CA ASP A 167 27.34 19.78 -23.11
C ASP A 167 27.91 19.20 -21.82
N LYS A 168 27.42 18.01 -21.41
CA LYS A 168 27.79 17.35 -20.16
C LYS A 168 29.29 17.16 -19.99
N LEU A 169 30.00 16.79 -21.06
CA LEU A 169 31.45 16.62 -21.03
C LEU A 169 32.15 17.94 -20.69
N MET A 170 31.79 19.03 -21.38
CA MET A 170 32.36 20.36 -21.16
C MET A 170 32.06 20.87 -19.75
N VAL A 171 30.80 20.79 -19.31
CA VAL A 171 30.36 21.24 -17.97
C VAL A 171 31.00 20.41 -16.84
N SER A 172 31.38 19.17 -17.12
CA SER A 172 32.11 18.32 -16.18
C SER A 172 33.63 18.50 -16.20
N SER A 173 34.17 19.24 -17.17
CA SER A 173 35.61 19.46 -17.30
C SER A 173 36.16 20.33 -16.18
N PHE A 174 37.44 20.12 -15.84
CA PHE A 174 38.13 20.92 -14.85
C PHE A 174 38.20 22.40 -15.23
N ASP A 175 38.61 22.69 -16.48
CA ASP A 175 38.77 24.05 -16.98
C ASP A 175 37.47 24.86 -16.91
N PHE A 176 36.34 24.24 -17.29
CA PHE A 176 35.04 24.90 -17.24
C PHE A 176 34.65 25.26 -15.82
N ARG A 177 34.76 24.32 -14.88
CA ARG A 177 34.37 24.54 -13.49
C ARG A 177 35.31 25.50 -12.77
N LEU A 178 36.61 25.41 -13.04
CA LEU A 178 37.59 26.35 -12.48
C LEU A 178 37.31 27.77 -12.97
N ALA A 179 37.15 27.96 -14.29
CA ALA A 179 36.89 29.27 -14.87
C ALA A 179 35.56 29.86 -14.40
N SER A 180 34.50 29.05 -14.32
CA SER A 180 33.20 29.51 -13.80
C SER A 180 33.27 29.87 -12.32
N SER A 181 33.92 29.06 -11.48
CA SER A 181 34.07 29.35 -10.04
C SER A 181 34.92 30.61 -9.80
N LEU A 182 36.01 30.80 -10.54
CA LEU A 182 36.82 32.02 -10.43
C LEU A 182 36.03 33.27 -10.85
N ALA A 183 35.25 33.18 -11.94
CA ALA A 183 34.41 34.28 -12.38
C ALA A 183 33.32 34.63 -11.35
N LEU A 184 32.71 33.62 -10.73
CA LEU A 184 31.74 33.82 -9.65
C LEU A 184 32.37 34.48 -8.42
N ALA A 185 33.54 34.01 -7.97
CA ALA A 185 34.25 34.59 -6.84
C ALA A 185 34.67 36.06 -7.09
N GLN A 186 34.96 36.41 -8.35
CA GLN A 186 35.34 37.76 -8.77
C GLN A 186 34.14 38.66 -9.12
N ASN A 187 32.90 38.15 -9.03
CA ASN A 187 31.69 38.82 -9.52
C ASN A 187 31.79 39.26 -11.00
N SER A 188 32.49 38.47 -11.82
CA SER A 188 32.54 38.67 -13.27
C SER A 188 31.25 38.19 -13.93
N GLU A 189 30.73 38.96 -14.88
CA GLU A 189 29.54 38.57 -15.65
C GLU A 189 29.86 37.55 -16.75
N THR A 190 31.14 37.34 -17.07
CA THR A 190 31.57 36.43 -18.15
C THR A 190 32.86 35.70 -17.82
N PHE A 191 33.06 34.55 -18.46
CA PHE A 191 34.31 33.79 -18.45
C PHE A 191 34.55 33.11 -19.79
N THR A 192 35.79 32.71 -20.06
CA THR A 192 36.16 32.08 -21.33
C THR A 192 36.87 30.76 -21.07
N VAL A 193 36.52 29.73 -21.84
CA VAL A 193 37.18 28.42 -21.81
C VAL A 193 37.48 28.03 -23.25
N GLY A 194 38.76 27.82 -23.56
CA GLY A 194 39.21 27.67 -24.94
C GLY A 194 38.83 28.88 -25.80
N ASN A 195 38.06 28.66 -26.87
CA ASN A 195 37.60 29.71 -27.79
C ASN A 195 36.15 30.15 -27.54
N GLN A 196 35.51 29.70 -26.45
CA GLN A 196 34.12 30.01 -26.16
C GLN A 196 33.99 30.90 -24.92
N THR A 197 33.21 31.97 -25.05
CA THR A 197 32.85 32.87 -23.96
C THR A 197 31.45 32.55 -23.47
N TYR A 198 31.32 32.44 -22.15
CA TYR A 198 30.09 32.17 -21.43
C TYR A 198 29.70 33.40 -20.61
N SER A 199 28.41 33.58 -20.38
CA SER A 199 27.90 34.62 -19.49
C SER A 199 27.20 34.02 -18.28
N ILE A 200 27.24 34.76 -17.17
CA ILE A 200 26.75 34.32 -15.86
C ILE A 200 25.50 35.13 -15.51
N ARG A 201 24.42 34.43 -15.19
CA ARG A 201 23.20 35.01 -14.64
C ARG A 201 23.00 34.52 -13.22
N ASN A 202 23.18 35.42 -12.26
CA ASN A 202 22.98 35.13 -10.85
C ASN A 202 21.47 35.14 -10.51
N GLY A 203 20.99 34.05 -9.93
CA GLY A 203 19.65 33.93 -9.36
C GLY A 203 19.70 33.77 -7.84
N GLU A 204 18.55 33.73 -7.18
CA GLU A 204 18.47 33.46 -5.73
C GLU A 204 18.86 32.00 -5.45
N GLY A 205 20.10 31.78 -4.98
CA GLY A 205 20.65 30.48 -4.56
C GLY A 205 20.92 29.47 -5.70
N GLN A 206 20.94 29.95 -6.94
CA GLN A 206 21.38 29.21 -8.13
C GLN A 206 22.00 30.17 -9.15
N VAL A 207 22.89 29.66 -9.97
CA VAL A 207 23.55 30.40 -11.06
C VAL A 207 23.28 29.70 -12.38
N THR A 208 22.83 30.46 -13.37
CA THR A 208 22.67 29.96 -14.74
C THR A 208 23.83 30.47 -15.60
N ILE A 209 24.53 29.56 -16.25
CA ILE A 209 25.54 29.86 -17.27
C ILE A 209 24.88 29.80 -18.63
N LEU A 210 25.12 30.83 -19.44
CA LEU A 210 24.61 30.94 -20.81
C LEU A 210 25.76 30.81 -21.82
N ASP A 211 25.47 30.21 -22.97
CA ASP A 211 26.38 30.15 -24.11
C ASP A 211 26.52 31.51 -24.80
N SER A 212 27.40 31.57 -25.81
CA SER A 212 27.63 32.78 -26.61
C SER A 212 26.39 33.28 -27.40
N ALA A 213 25.38 32.42 -27.59
CA ALA A 213 24.12 32.76 -28.24
C ALA A 213 23.03 33.18 -27.23
N GLY A 214 23.32 33.13 -25.93
CA GLY A 214 22.41 33.47 -24.85
C GLY A 214 21.47 32.33 -24.42
N ASN A 215 21.70 31.10 -24.91
CA ASN A 215 20.93 29.93 -24.49
C ASN A 215 21.47 29.39 -23.16
N GLU A 216 20.60 28.76 -22.37
CA GLU A 216 20.99 28.13 -21.11
C GLU A 216 21.91 26.93 -21.36
N TYR A 217 23.09 26.94 -20.75
CA TYR A 217 24.17 25.99 -21.00
C TYR A 217 24.41 25.07 -19.80
N ALA A 218 24.55 25.67 -18.61
CA ALA A 218 24.70 24.93 -17.36
C ALA A 218 24.00 25.65 -16.20
N GLU A 219 23.63 24.89 -15.17
CA GLU A 219 23.12 25.41 -13.91
C GLU A 219 23.98 24.95 -12.75
N ILE A 220 24.30 25.87 -11.83
CA ILE A 220 25.09 25.65 -10.63
C ILE A 220 24.21 25.88 -9.40
N SER A 221 24.17 24.92 -8.48
CA SER A 221 23.44 25.05 -7.22
C SER A 221 23.99 24.14 -6.13
N ALA A 222 23.83 24.56 -4.87
CA ALA A 222 24.10 23.73 -3.69
C ALA A 222 23.03 22.64 -3.47
N ILE A 223 21.91 22.64 -4.20
CA ILE A 223 20.82 21.66 -4.05
C ILE A 223 20.86 20.64 -5.19
N ILE A 224 21.01 19.37 -4.81
CA ILE A 224 20.91 18.22 -5.71
C ILE A 224 19.44 17.89 -5.90
N VAL A 225 19.01 17.70 -7.15
CA VAL A 225 17.66 17.25 -7.50
C VAL A 225 17.77 16.03 -8.42
N ASN A 226 17.25 14.89 -7.96
CA ASN A 226 17.31 13.62 -8.70
C ASN A 226 15.92 12.98 -8.80
N PRO A 227 15.63 12.27 -9.91
CA PRO A 227 14.42 11.46 -10.01
C PRO A 227 14.49 10.27 -9.05
N LEU A 228 13.34 9.80 -8.57
CA LEU A 228 13.28 8.55 -7.79
C LEU A 228 13.32 7.32 -8.69
N ASP A 229 12.76 7.43 -9.89
CA ASP A 229 12.86 6.42 -10.93
C ASP A 229 13.97 6.81 -11.91
N GLN A 230 15.02 5.99 -12.02
CA GLN A 230 16.19 6.28 -12.86
C GLN A 230 15.87 6.29 -14.35
N SER A 231 14.71 5.76 -14.77
CA SER A 231 14.24 5.86 -16.16
C SER A 231 13.68 7.23 -16.52
N VAL A 232 13.39 8.07 -15.52
CA VAL A 232 12.83 9.42 -15.69
C VAL A 232 13.95 10.44 -15.81
N PHE A 233 13.95 11.20 -16.90
CA PHE A 233 14.82 12.37 -17.06
C PHE A 233 14.14 13.62 -16.47
N LEU A 234 14.83 14.32 -15.57
CA LEU A 234 14.37 15.61 -15.05
C LEU A 234 15.05 16.73 -15.85
N THR A 235 14.27 17.54 -16.55
CA THR A 235 14.76 18.71 -17.26
C THR A 235 15.41 19.70 -16.28
N VAL A 236 16.41 20.45 -16.73
CA VAL A 236 17.08 21.43 -15.88
C VAL A 236 16.11 22.52 -15.43
N GLY A 237 15.21 23.00 -16.30
CA GLY A 237 14.16 23.94 -15.91
C GLY A 237 13.25 23.42 -14.79
N TYR A 238 12.95 22.10 -14.76
CA TYR A 238 12.20 21.49 -13.67
C TYR A 238 13.01 21.44 -12.38
N LYS A 239 14.28 21.04 -12.44
CA LYS A 239 15.18 21.06 -11.27
C LYS A 239 15.35 22.47 -10.72
N SER A 240 15.55 23.46 -11.59
CA SER A 240 15.65 24.88 -11.28
C SER A 240 14.41 25.39 -10.53
N THR A 241 13.22 25.04 -11.03
CA THR A 241 11.96 25.38 -10.35
C THR A 241 11.93 24.77 -8.94
N ILE A 242 12.26 23.48 -8.78
CA ILE A 242 12.31 22.84 -7.45
C ILE A 242 13.26 23.57 -6.50
N ARG A 243 14.45 23.95 -6.97
CA ARG A 243 15.46 24.67 -6.18
C ARG A 243 14.93 26.00 -5.68
N GLN A 244 14.37 26.81 -6.59
CA GLN A 244 13.76 28.10 -6.23
C GLN A 244 12.63 27.91 -5.20
N MET A 245 11.78 26.90 -5.37
CA MET A 245 10.71 26.60 -4.43
C MET A 245 11.22 26.25 -3.03
N ILE A 246 12.31 25.46 -2.96
CA ILE A 246 12.96 25.10 -1.69
C ILE A 246 13.57 26.34 -1.02
N ILE A 247 14.25 27.19 -1.79
CA ILE A 247 14.89 28.42 -1.29
C ILE A 247 13.85 29.41 -0.79
N ASN A 248 12.77 29.62 -1.56
CA ASN A 248 11.65 30.49 -1.22
C ASN A 248 10.71 29.90 -0.15
N ARG A 249 11.01 28.70 0.35
CA ARG A 249 10.22 27.97 1.37
C ARG A 249 8.76 27.75 0.96
N GLN A 250 8.52 27.57 -0.33
CA GLN A 250 7.19 27.31 -0.86
C GLN A 250 7.00 25.80 -1.05
N SER A 251 5.81 25.29 -0.68
CA SER A 251 5.54 23.85 -0.64
C SER A 251 4.73 23.33 -1.83
N ARG A 252 4.30 24.18 -2.76
CA ARG A 252 3.51 23.80 -3.94
C ARG A 252 3.86 24.65 -5.14
N PHE A 253 4.02 24.01 -6.30
CA PHE A 253 4.21 24.70 -7.58
C PHE A 253 3.51 23.94 -8.71
N SER A 254 3.17 24.67 -9.77
CA SER A 254 2.79 24.10 -11.04
C SER A 254 3.99 24.16 -12.00
N TYR A 255 4.16 23.11 -12.80
CA TYR A 255 5.19 23.07 -13.83
C TYR A 255 4.62 22.52 -15.13
N THR A 256 4.87 23.23 -16.23
CA THR A 256 4.48 22.83 -17.58
C THR A 256 5.63 22.08 -18.21
N HIS A 257 5.41 20.79 -18.50
CA HIS A 257 6.38 19.95 -19.17
C HIS A 257 6.45 20.25 -20.67
N GLU A 258 7.49 19.78 -21.35
CA GLU A 258 7.70 20.01 -22.80
C GLU A 258 6.54 19.45 -23.66
N ASN A 259 5.82 18.46 -23.15
CA ASN A 259 4.61 17.91 -23.78
C ASN A 259 3.37 18.84 -23.68
N GLY A 260 3.51 20.00 -23.03
CA GLY A 260 2.43 20.97 -22.80
C GLY A 260 1.53 20.65 -21.59
N GLU A 261 1.80 19.58 -20.84
CA GLU A 261 1.03 19.19 -19.66
C GLU A 261 1.49 19.98 -18.42
N THR A 262 0.59 20.76 -17.83
CA THR A 262 0.82 21.43 -16.55
C THR A 262 0.41 20.52 -15.40
N ILE A 263 1.36 20.21 -14.52
CA ILE A 263 1.16 19.34 -13.37
C ILE A 263 1.45 20.12 -12.08
N GLU A 264 0.59 19.94 -11.09
CA GLU A 264 0.79 20.44 -9.72
C GLU A 264 1.67 19.47 -8.92
N TYR A 265 2.69 20.01 -8.27
CA TYR A 265 3.62 19.29 -7.40
C TYR A 265 3.57 19.84 -5.98
N THR A 266 3.75 18.95 -5.00
CA THR A 266 3.89 19.33 -3.58
C THR A 266 5.27 18.92 -3.08
N ILE A 267 5.93 19.81 -2.34
CA ILE A 267 7.23 19.56 -1.71
C ILE A 267 6.99 19.27 -0.22
N ALA A 268 7.39 18.07 0.21
CA ALA A 268 7.34 17.64 1.60
C ALA A 268 8.77 17.46 2.14
N ARG A 269 9.13 18.20 3.19
CA ARG A 269 10.42 18.06 3.85
C ARG A 269 10.38 16.94 4.89
N VAL A 270 11.29 15.98 4.77
CA VAL A 270 11.52 14.92 5.76
C VAL A 270 13.01 14.97 6.14
N ASN A 271 13.31 15.41 7.37
CA ASN A 271 14.67 15.68 7.84
C ASN A 271 15.42 16.70 6.95
N LYS A 272 16.50 16.26 6.29
CA LYS A 272 17.34 17.04 5.36
C LYS A 272 16.98 16.82 3.88
N THR A 273 15.96 16.01 3.61
CA THR A 273 15.52 15.66 2.24
C THR A 273 14.17 16.30 1.95
N TYR A 274 13.98 16.74 0.72
CA TYR A 274 12.75 17.28 0.19
C TYR A 274 12.20 16.29 -0.82
N ASN A 275 11.03 15.72 -0.53
CA ASN A 275 10.33 14.81 -1.43
C ASN A 275 9.34 15.62 -2.27
N ILE A 276 9.52 15.58 -3.58
CA ILE A 276 8.64 16.21 -4.54
C ILE A 276 7.60 15.19 -4.95
N LYS A 277 6.32 15.48 -4.70
CA LYS A 277 5.20 14.58 -4.92
C LYS A 277 4.32 15.06 -6.05
N LYS A 278 3.88 14.12 -6.88
CA LYS A 278 2.90 14.32 -7.96
C LYS A 278 1.60 13.62 -7.60
N GLU A 279 0.47 14.29 -7.77
CA GLU A 279 -0.83 13.61 -7.76
C GLU A 279 -0.97 12.80 -9.04
N THR A 280 -1.03 11.48 -8.90
CA THR A 280 -1.22 10.57 -10.03
C THR A 280 -2.63 9.99 -9.98
N PRO A 281 -3.41 10.05 -11.07
CA PRO A 281 -4.67 9.36 -11.13
C PRO A 281 -4.39 7.85 -11.07
N ILE A 282 -5.03 7.17 -10.13
CA ILE A 282 -4.97 5.71 -10.04
C ILE A 282 -6.38 5.14 -10.03
N GLU A 283 -6.52 3.98 -10.68
CA GLU A 283 -7.75 3.22 -10.63
C GLU A 283 -7.89 2.62 -9.22
N MET A 284 -8.91 3.04 -8.49
CA MET A 284 -9.21 2.59 -7.13
C MET A 284 -10.56 1.87 -7.11
N ILE A 285 -10.72 0.90 -6.22
CA ILE A 285 -12.03 0.30 -5.95
C ILE A 285 -12.89 1.34 -5.22
N ARG A 286 -14.14 1.54 -5.66
CA ARG A 286 -15.11 2.43 -5.00
C ARG A 286 -15.67 1.70 -3.78
N LEU A 287 -15.10 1.98 -2.61
CA LEU A 287 -15.50 1.37 -1.35
C LEU A 287 -16.45 2.29 -0.59
N PHE A 288 -17.40 1.71 0.15
CA PHE A 288 -18.27 2.44 1.10
C PHE A 288 -19.05 3.60 0.47
N GLU A 289 -19.46 3.45 -0.78
CA GLU A 289 -20.19 4.51 -1.46
C GLU A 289 -21.62 4.61 -0.93
N ASN A 290 -22.07 5.84 -0.66
CA ASN A 290 -23.43 6.10 -0.23
C ASN A 290 -24.46 5.73 -1.32
N PRO A 291 -25.73 5.53 -0.95
CA PRO A 291 -26.82 5.31 -1.90
C PRO A 291 -26.84 6.36 -3.01
N SER A 292 -26.89 5.89 -4.26
CA SER A 292 -26.94 6.70 -5.47
C SER A 292 -28.00 6.16 -6.43
N ALA A 293 -28.26 6.87 -7.54
CA ALA A 293 -29.21 6.41 -8.55
C ALA A 293 -28.71 5.14 -9.28
N GLU A 294 -27.39 4.98 -9.41
CA GLU A 294 -26.74 3.79 -9.98
C GLU A 294 -26.73 2.62 -8.98
N HIS A 295 -26.44 2.92 -7.71
CA HIS A 295 -26.40 1.96 -6.60
C HIS A 295 -27.42 2.35 -5.52
N PRO A 296 -28.68 1.88 -5.61
CA PRO A 296 -29.77 2.35 -4.72
C PRO A 296 -29.52 2.15 -3.22
N LEU A 297 -28.66 1.20 -2.85
CA LEU A 297 -28.23 0.96 -1.48
C LEU A 297 -26.71 1.14 -1.29
N GLY A 298 -26.04 1.76 -2.25
CA GLY A 298 -24.61 2.01 -2.20
C GLY A 298 -23.75 0.78 -2.46
N LEU A 299 -22.45 0.96 -2.22
CA LEU A 299 -21.43 -0.07 -2.37
C LEU A 299 -20.91 -0.53 -1.02
N ASP A 300 -20.59 -1.81 -0.92
CA ASP A 300 -20.07 -2.40 0.31
C ASP A 300 -18.56 -2.16 0.53
N ASN A 301 -18.02 -2.78 1.58
CA ASN A 301 -16.60 -2.75 1.94
C ASN A 301 -15.67 -3.50 0.96
N ASN A 302 -16.22 -4.12 -0.07
CA ASN A 302 -15.50 -4.78 -1.15
C ASN A 302 -15.77 -4.12 -2.52
N GLY A 303 -16.54 -3.02 -2.55
CA GLY A 303 -16.91 -2.29 -3.76
C GLY A 303 -17.96 -2.98 -4.61
N MET A 304 -18.79 -3.83 -4.02
CA MET A 304 -19.89 -4.51 -4.70
C MET A 304 -21.24 -3.90 -4.32
N ASP A 305 -22.22 -4.00 -5.23
CA ASP A 305 -23.55 -3.40 -5.06
C ASP A 305 -24.36 -4.09 -3.95
N VAL A 306 -24.74 -3.33 -2.92
CA VAL A 306 -25.43 -3.85 -1.73
C VAL A 306 -26.80 -4.42 -2.09
N MET A 307 -27.56 -3.77 -2.97
CA MET A 307 -28.91 -4.21 -3.35
C MET A 307 -28.88 -5.58 -4.04
N THR A 308 -27.97 -5.76 -4.98
CA THR A 308 -27.73 -7.02 -5.70
C THR A 308 -27.32 -8.12 -4.72
N ARG A 309 -26.42 -7.81 -3.79
CA ARG A 309 -25.99 -8.75 -2.74
C ARG A 309 -27.14 -9.15 -1.82
N LEU A 310 -28.05 -8.25 -1.47
CA LEU A 310 -29.23 -8.59 -0.64
C LEU A 310 -30.17 -9.57 -1.35
N MET A 311 -30.37 -9.41 -2.66
CA MET A 311 -31.21 -10.30 -3.45
C MET A 311 -30.59 -11.71 -3.51
N HIS A 312 -29.31 -11.79 -3.88
CA HIS A 312 -28.57 -13.06 -3.92
C HIS A 312 -28.44 -13.71 -2.54
N GLY A 313 -28.15 -12.91 -1.51
CA GLY A 313 -28.02 -13.36 -0.14
C GLY A 313 -29.30 -13.97 0.41
N GLY A 314 -30.46 -13.41 0.03
CA GLY A 314 -31.74 -13.97 0.41
C GLY A 314 -32.02 -15.33 -0.24
N ARG A 315 -31.47 -15.63 -1.44
CA ARG A 315 -31.60 -16.97 -2.03
C ARG A 315 -30.92 -18.00 -1.14
N VAL A 316 -29.73 -17.67 -0.66
CA VAL A 316 -28.94 -18.57 0.20
C VAL A 316 -29.61 -18.73 1.57
N SER A 317 -29.96 -17.64 2.26
CA SER A 317 -30.59 -17.72 3.58
C SER A 317 -31.94 -18.44 3.56
N LEU A 318 -32.78 -18.21 2.54
CA LEU A 318 -34.04 -18.95 2.38
C LEU A 318 -33.78 -20.44 2.08
N LEU A 319 -32.86 -20.75 1.15
CA LEU A 319 -32.56 -22.14 0.79
C LEU A 319 -32.02 -22.94 2.00
N VAL A 320 -31.16 -22.33 2.82
CA VAL A 320 -30.67 -22.94 4.06
C VAL A 320 -31.83 -23.28 4.97
N GLY A 321 -32.74 -22.33 5.23
CA GLY A 321 -33.92 -22.56 6.07
C GLY A 321 -34.74 -23.78 5.62
N PHE A 322 -35.09 -23.84 4.34
CA PHE A 322 -35.93 -24.94 3.81
C PHE A 322 -35.24 -26.29 3.84
N ILE A 323 -33.98 -26.37 3.42
CA ILE A 323 -33.25 -27.65 3.36
C ILE A 323 -33.05 -28.19 4.78
N VAL A 324 -32.68 -27.34 5.73
CA VAL A 324 -32.49 -27.75 7.12
C VAL A 324 -33.81 -28.29 7.71
N ILE A 325 -34.92 -27.56 7.60
CA ILE A 325 -36.23 -28.03 8.07
C ILE A 325 -36.63 -29.34 7.40
N PHE A 326 -36.38 -29.47 6.10
CA PHE A 326 -36.68 -30.70 5.38
C PHE A 326 -35.91 -31.89 5.95
N ILE A 327 -34.60 -31.74 6.22
CA ILE A 327 -33.76 -32.77 6.85
C ILE A 327 -34.28 -33.10 8.25
N GLU A 328 -34.58 -32.08 9.07
CA GLU A 328 -35.08 -32.26 10.42
C GLU A 328 -36.40 -33.04 10.47
N VAL A 329 -37.35 -32.65 9.62
CA VAL A 329 -38.66 -33.30 9.50
C VAL A 329 -38.52 -34.71 8.95
N PHE A 330 -37.67 -34.91 7.93
CA PHE A 330 -37.45 -36.22 7.34
C PHE A 330 -36.91 -37.23 8.35
N ILE A 331 -35.84 -36.88 9.07
CA ILE A 331 -35.23 -37.74 10.09
C ILE A 331 -36.20 -37.91 11.28
N GLY A 332 -36.83 -36.81 11.72
CA GLY A 332 -37.79 -36.83 12.82
C GLY A 332 -39.00 -37.73 12.56
N ILE A 333 -39.55 -37.70 11.34
CA ILE A 333 -40.66 -38.58 10.93
C ILE A 333 -40.24 -40.05 10.97
N ILE A 334 -39.05 -40.38 10.47
CA ILE A 334 -38.57 -41.77 10.44
C ILE A 334 -38.34 -42.27 11.87
N VAL A 335 -37.53 -41.57 12.66
CA VAL A 335 -37.16 -42.01 14.01
C VAL A 335 -38.37 -41.96 14.95
N GLY A 336 -39.09 -40.84 14.96
CA GLY A 336 -40.27 -40.68 15.81
C GLY A 336 -41.42 -41.60 15.42
N GLY A 337 -41.63 -41.83 14.12
CA GLY A 337 -42.64 -42.75 13.60
C GLY A 337 -42.39 -44.20 14.00
N VAL A 338 -41.14 -44.66 13.86
CA VAL A 338 -40.74 -46.01 14.30
C VAL A 338 -40.83 -46.13 15.83
N SER A 339 -40.29 -45.17 16.57
CA SER A 339 -40.30 -45.15 18.03
C SER A 339 -41.72 -45.20 18.59
N GLY A 340 -42.59 -44.30 18.14
CA GLY A 340 -43.98 -44.23 18.62
C GLY A 340 -44.83 -45.43 18.20
N TYR A 341 -44.59 -46.02 17.03
CA TYR A 341 -45.37 -47.16 16.56
C TYR A 341 -45.04 -48.44 17.36
N PHE A 342 -43.76 -48.80 17.44
CA PHE A 342 -43.36 -50.06 18.09
C PHE A 342 -43.43 -50.02 19.62
N GLY A 343 -43.23 -48.85 20.24
CA GLY A 343 -43.24 -48.74 21.70
C GLY A 343 -42.16 -49.58 22.39
N GLY A 344 -42.34 -49.80 23.70
CA GLY A 344 -41.53 -50.73 24.49
C GLY A 344 -40.02 -50.46 24.43
N TRP A 345 -39.24 -51.51 24.12
CA TRP A 345 -37.78 -51.43 24.10
C TRP A 345 -37.23 -50.63 22.91
N VAL A 346 -37.88 -50.68 21.74
CA VAL A 346 -37.47 -49.91 20.54
C VAL A 346 -37.60 -48.42 20.84
N ASP A 347 -38.75 -48.03 21.40
CA ASP A 347 -39.02 -46.66 21.80
C ASP A 347 -38.02 -46.17 22.85
N THR A 348 -37.77 -47.00 23.87
CA THR A 348 -36.77 -46.70 24.90
C THR A 348 -35.37 -46.50 24.30
N ALA A 349 -34.93 -47.39 23.41
CA ALA A 349 -33.60 -47.30 22.80
C ALA A 349 -33.44 -46.03 21.93
N LEU A 350 -34.41 -45.74 21.06
CA LEU A 350 -34.37 -44.56 20.19
C LEU A 350 -34.47 -43.25 20.99
N MET A 351 -35.29 -43.21 22.04
CA MET A 351 -35.42 -42.03 22.88
C MET A 351 -34.19 -41.82 23.75
N ARG A 352 -33.54 -42.87 24.23
CA ARG A 352 -32.24 -42.77 24.91
C ARG A 352 -31.14 -42.25 23.97
N PHE A 353 -31.15 -42.67 22.71
CA PHE A 353 -30.24 -42.13 21.71
C PHE A 353 -30.50 -40.63 21.47
N ILE A 354 -31.77 -40.23 21.34
CA ILE A 354 -32.16 -38.82 21.25
C ILE A 354 -31.72 -38.02 22.48
N ASP A 355 -31.92 -38.55 23.70
CA ASP A 355 -31.52 -37.89 24.94
C ASP A 355 -30.00 -37.72 25.03
N LEU A 356 -29.23 -38.74 24.63
CA LEU A 356 -27.77 -38.66 24.53
C LEU A 356 -27.35 -37.58 23.53
N PHE A 357 -28.01 -37.50 22.38
CA PHE A 357 -27.73 -36.50 21.36
C PHE A 357 -28.05 -35.08 21.85
N ASN A 358 -29.18 -34.87 22.53
CA ASN A 358 -29.57 -33.58 23.10
C ASN A 358 -28.74 -33.16 24.32
N SER A 359 -28.00 -34.10 24.92
CA SER A 359 -27.04 -33.77 25.98
C SER A 359 -25.87 -32.94 25.44
N ILE A 360 -25.66 -32.95 24.11
CA ILE A 360 -24.67 -32.11 23.43
C ILE A 360 -25.27 -30.72 23.16
N PRO A 361 -24.64 -29.63 23.63
CA PRO A 361 -25.14 -28.27 23.38
C PRO A 361 -25.14 -27.89 21.89
N PHE A 362 -26.32 -27.52 21.36
CA PHE A 362 -26.50 -27.18 19.94
C PHE A 362 -25.62 -26.00 19.48
N ILE A 363 -25.73 -24.83 20.13
CA ILE A 363 -25.01 -23.63 19.69
C ILE A 363 -23.48 -23.83 19.72
N PRO A 364 -22.87 -24.33 20.80
CA PRO A 364 -21.44 -24.62 20.81
C PRO A 364 -20.99 -25.56 19.68
N MET A 365 -21.75 -26.62 19.38
CA MET A 365 -21.40 -27.54 18.29
C MET A 365 -21.40 -26.84 16.93
N VAL A 366 -22.43 -26.05 16.64
CA VAL A 366 -22.53 -25.33 15.37
C VAL A 366 -21.38 -24.31 15.24
N LEU A 367 -21.01 -23.63 16.32
CA LEU A 367 -19.85 -22.73 16.34
C LEU A 367 -18.54 -23.47 16.09
N ILE A 368 -18.34 -24.64 16.73
CA ILE A 368 -17.16 -25.49 16.52
C ILE A 368 -17.07 -25.90 15.04
N PHE A 369 -18.15 -26.41 14.45
CA PHE A 369 -18.13 -26.78 13.04
C PHE A 369 -17.87 -25.56 12.12
N GLY A 370 -18.48 -24.42 12.43
CA GLY A 370 -18.21 -23.15 11.74
C GLY A 370 -16.74 -22.77 11.75
N SER A 371 -16.08 -22.88 12.90
CA SER A 371 -14.66 -22.57 13.10
C SER A 371 -13.74 -23.60 12.43
N VAL A 372 -14.09 -24.89 12.49
CA VAL A 372 -13.34 -25.95 11.81
C VAL A 372 -13.39 -25.76 10.29
N MET A 373 -14.55 -25.45 9.72
CA MET A 373 -14.65 -25.14 8.28
C MET A 373 -13.84 -23.91 7.87
N ASP A 374 -13.67 -22.96 8.78
CA ASP A 374 -12.82 -21.79 8.57
C ASP A 374 -11.34 -22.16 8.53
N THR A 375 -10.91 -22.95 9.52
CA THR A 375 -9.52 -23.43 9.65
C THR A 375 -9.11 -24.33 8.47
N LEU A 376 -10.05 -25.08 7.91
CA LEU A 376 -9.83 -25.94 6.75
C LEU A 376 -9.99 -25.21 5.41
N GLU A 377 -10.24 -23.88 5.42
CA GLU A 377 -10.43 -23.05 4.21
C GLU A 377 -11.46 -23.64 3.23
N VAL A 378 -12.56 -24.15 3.76
CA VAL A 378 -13.58 -24.81 2.94
C VAL A 378 -14.17 -23.83 1.93
N LYS A 379 -14.20 -24.25 0.66
CA LYS A 379 -14.76 -23.46 -0.45
C LYS A 379 -16.17 -22.95 -0.13
N PRO A 380 -16.52 -21.68 -0.47
CA PRO A 380 -17.79 -21.07 -0.08
C PRO A 380 -19.05 -21.87 -0.44
N MET A 381 -19.12 -22.45 -1.65
CA MET A 381 -20.27 -23.29 -2.06
C MET A 381 -20.37 -24.56 -1.22
N THR A 382 -19.26 -25.27 -1.00
CA THR A 382 -19.24 -26.49 -0.19
C THR A 382 -19.61 -26.18 1.26
N ARG A 383 -19.17 -25.03 1.80
CA ARG A 383 -19.49 -24.56 3.14
C ARG A 383 -20.99 -24.39 3.36
N ILE A 384 -21.72 -23.84 2.37
CA ILE A 384 -23.19 -23.72 2.43
C ILE A 384 -23.86 -25.09 2.59
N PHE A 385 -23.48 -26.08 1.78
CA PHE A 385 -24.04 -27.43 1.87
C PHE A 385 -23.70 -28.12 3.20
N LEU A 386 -22.48 -27.97 3.70
CA LEU A 386 -22.08 -28.50 5.00
C LEU A 386 -22.88 -27.87 6.13
N LEU A 387 -23.08 -26.54 6.12
CA LEU A 387 -23.92 -25.84 7.10
C LEU A 387 -25.35 -26.39 7.10
N MET A 388 -25.96 -26.58 5.93
CA MET A 388 -27.30 -27.18 5.82
C MET A 388 -27.37 -28.57 6.43
N MET A 389 -26.37 -29.41 6.14
CA MET A 389 -26.30 -30.78 6.68
C MET A 389 -26.10 -30.79 8.19
N ILE A 390 -25.17 -29.98 8.71
CA ILE A 390 -24.85 -29.90 10.14
C ILE A 390 -26.07 -29.41 10.92
N LEU A 391 -26.69 -28.31 10.50
CA LEU A 391 -27.86 -27.76 11.17
C LEU A 391 -29.01 -28.77 11.19
N GLY A 392 -29.30 -29.41 10.04
CA GLY A 392 -30.38 -30.39 9.96
C GLY A 392 -30.14 -31.67 10.78
N LEU A 393 -28.89 -32.17 10.77
CA LEU A 393 -28.49 -33.33 11.56
C LEU A 393 -28.46 -33.04 13.07
N LEU A 394 -28.27 -31.79 13.49
CA LEU A 394 -28.28 -31.42 14.89
C LEU A 394 -29.69 -31.09 15.42
N GLY A 395 -30.62 -30.62 14.58
CA GLY A 395 -31.93 -30.13 15.01
C GLY A 395 -33.10 -31.12 15.00
N TRP A 396 -32.97 -32.27 14.31
CA TRP A 396 -34.09 -33.21 14.06
C TRP A 396 -34.71 -33.84 15.32
N THR A 397 -33.98 -33.87 16.43
CA THR A 397 -34.38 -34.55 17.68
C THR A 397 -35.66 -33.96 18.29
N SER A 398 -35.88 -32.66 18.11
CA SER A 398 -37.09 -31.97 18.57
C SER A 398 -38.33 -32.47 17.82
N VAL A 399 -38.24 -32.54 16.49
CA VAL A 399 -39.30 -33.06 15.61
C VAL A 399 -39.55 -34.54 15.90
N GLY A 400 -38.49 -35.35 16.06
CA GLY A 400 -38.62 -36.77 16.38
C GLY A 400 -39.42 -37.04 17.67
N ARG A 401 -39.23 -36.23 18.71
CA ARG A 401 -39.99 -36.34 19.97
C ARG A 401 -41.46 -35.97 19.80
N VAL A 402 -41.75 -34.91 19.03
CA VAL A 402 -43.13 -34.51 18.71
C VAL A 402 -43.84 -35.60 17.91
N VAL A 403 -43.22 -36.09 16.84
CA VAL A 403 -43.76 -37.18 16.02
C VAL A 403 -44.06 -38.40 16.89
N ARG A 404 -43.09 -38.85 17.71
CA ARG A 404 -43.29 -40.00 18.60
C ARG A 404 -44.51 -39.83 19.50
N GLY A 405 -44.68 -38.67 20.15
CA GLY A 405 -45.82 -38.40 21.02
C GLY A 405 -47.17 -38.48 20.30
N GLN A 406 -47.25 -37.92 19.08
CA GLN A 406 -48.46 -37.97 18.27
C GLN A 406 -48.77 -39.38 17.78
N ILE A 407 -47.75 -40.11 17.34
CA ILE A 407 -47.89 -41.48 16.86
C ILE A 407 -48.35 -42.42 17.99
N LEU A 408 -47.83 -42.27 19.22
CA LEU A 408 -48.29 -43.03 20.38
C LEU A 408 -49.79 -42.86 20.63
N SER A 409 -50.31 -41.64 20.51
CA SER A 409 -51.74 -41.36 20.67
C SER A 409 -52.58 -41.90 19.51
N LEU A 410 -52.12 -41.71 18.27
CA LEU A 410 -52.85 -42.16 17.07
C LEU A 410 -52.88 -43.68 16.93
N ARG A 411 -51.85 -44.38 17.42
CA ARG A 411 -51.77 -45.84 17.38
C ARG A 411 -52.91 -46.52 18.13
N GLU A 412 -53.38 -45.91 19.22
CA GLU A 412 -54.45 -46.46 20.07
C GLU A 412 -55.87 -46.13 19.56
N GLN A 413 -56.02 -45.47 18.40
CA GLN A 413 -57.33 -45.13 17.84
C GLN A 413 -57.95 -46.27 17.03
N ASP A 414 -59.29 -46.32 16.97
CA ASP A 414 -60.06 -47.40 16.32
C ASP A 414 -59.68 -47.65 14.86
N PHE A 415 -59.31 -46.61 14.10
CA PHE A 415 -58.90 -46.76 12.71
C PHE A 415 -57.63 -47.61 12.58
N MET A 416 -56.73 -47.55 13.56
CA MET A 416 -55.52 -48.37 13.58
C MET A 416 -55.83 -49.83 13.92
N VAL A 417 -56.76 -50.08 14.83
CA VAL A 417 -57.27 -51.43 15.12
C VAL A 417 -57.88 -52.05 13.85
N ALA A 418 -58.61 -51.27 13.06
CA ALA A 418 -59.14 -51.73 11.77
C ALA A 418 -58.03 -52.05 10.75
N THR A 419 -56.95 -51.26 10.69
CA THR A 419 -55.80 -51.58 9.82
C THR A 419 -55.08 -52.86 10.23
N GLU A 420 -55.15 -53.21 11.52
CA GLU A 420 -54.59 -54.44 12.06
C GLU A 420 -55.43 -55.66 11.71
N ALA A 421 -56.75 -55.57 11.93
CA ALA A 421 -57.69 -56.63 11.58
C ALA A 421 -57.67 -56.97 10.08
N THR A 422 -57.38 -55.99 9.23
CA THR A 422 -57.28 -56.16 7.76
C THR A 422 -55.91 -56.63 7.27
N GLY A 423 -54.94 -56.88 8.18
CA GLY A 423 -53.64 -57.43 7.83
C GLY A 423 -52.74 -56.48 7.04
N ILE A 424 -52.95 -55.16 7.12
CA ILE A 424 -52.10 -54.18 6.43
C ILE A 424 -50.67 -54.27 6.98
N ARG A 425 -49.67 -54.27 6.08
CA ARG A 425 -48.23 -54.30 6.47
C ARG A 425 -47.86 -53.10 7.35
N THR A 426 -46.99 -53.32 8.33
CA THR A 426 -46.54 -52.30 9.31
C THR A 426 -46.02 -51.01 8.67
N SER A 427 -45.17 -51.09 7.64
CA SER A 427 -44.67 -49.88 6.95
C SER A 427 -45.81 -49.05 6.35
N ARG A 428 -46.83 -49.72 5.79
CA ARG A 428 -48.01 -49.04 5.25
C ARG A 428 -48.87 -48.46 6.37
N ARG A 429 -49.00 -49.12 7.52
CA ARG A 429 -49.65 -48.56 8.72
C ARG A 429 -48.98 -47.24 9.14
N ILE A 430 -47.65 -47.21 9.24
CA ILE A 430 -46.88 -46.02 9.65
C ILE A 430 -46.98 -44.91 8.58
N PHE A 431 -46.56 -45.17 7.35
CA PHE A 431 -46.42 -44.11 6.33
C PHE A 431 -47.72 -43.72 5.63
N LYS A 432 -48.74 -44.59 5.60
CA LYS A 432 -50.01 -44.31 4.90
C LYS A 432 -51.16 -43.94 5.84
N HIS A 433 -51.12 -44.36 7.11
CA HIS A 433 -52.21 -44.11 8.04
C HIS A 433 -51.78 -43.22 9.21
N LEU A 434 -50.61 -43.43 9.81
CA LEU A 434 -50.21 -42.64 10.98
C LEU A 434 -49.57 -41.30 10.59
N ILE A 435 -48.49 -41.31 9.81
CA ILE A 435 -47.74 -40.10 9.43
C ILE A 435 -48.64 -39.03 8.79
N PRO A 436 -49.54 -39.35 7.84
CA PRO A 436 -50.44 -38.35 7.25
C PRO A 436 -51.32 -37.62 8.28
N ASN A 437 -51.71 -38.28 9.37
CA ASN A 437 -52.48 -37.66 10.45
C ASN A 437 -51.63 -36.72 11.34
N VAL A 438 -50.30 -36.89 11.34
CA VAL A 438 -49.35 -36.02 12.07
C VAL A 438 -48.87 -34.86 11.19
N MET A 439 -49.07 -34.90 9.87
CA MET A 439 -48.60 -33.84 8.96
C MET A 439 -49.10 -32.43 9.32
N PRO A 440 -50.37 -32.19 9.71
CA PRO A 440 -50.83 -30.85 10.05
C PRO A 440 -50.01 -30.19 11.16
N ILE A 441 -49.75 -30.91 12.25
CA ILE A 441 -48.95 -30.38 13.37
C ILE A 441 -47.47 -30.22 12.98
N LEU A 442 -46.94 -31.10 12.13
CA LEU A 442 -45.57 -30.97 11.63
C LEU A 442 -45.40 -29.80 10.68
N ILE A 443 -46.38 -29.50 9.82
CA ILE A 443 -46.34 -28.36 8.93
C ILE A 443 -46.30 -27.06 9.74
N VAL A 444 -47.12 -26.96 10.79
CA VAL A 444 -47.12 -25.81 11.72
C VAL A 444 -45.76 -25.68 12.40
N GLN A 445 -45.24 -26.77 12.98
CA GLN A 445 -43.94 -26.78 13.65
C GLN A 445 -42.78 -26.45 12.70
N ALA A 446 -42.78 -27.02 11.51
CA ALA A 446 -41.78 -26.78 10.48
C ALA A 446 -41.76 -25.31 10.06
N THR A 447 -42.94 -24.70 9.90
CA THR A 447 -43.06 -23.29 9.52
C THR A 447 -42.52 -22.36 10.61
N ALA A 448 -42.83 -22.62 11.89
CA ALA A 448 -42.25 -21.87 13.01
C ALA A 448 -40.72 -22.11 13.13
N GLY A 449 -40.26 -23.35 12.87
CA GLY A 449 -38.85 -23.71 12.91
C GLY A 449 -38.00 -23.02 11.84
N LEU A 450 -38.56 -22.75 10.65
CA LEU A 450 -37.88 -22.02 9.58
C LEU A 450 -37.31 -20.68 10.07
N GLY A 451 -38.08 -19.94 10.86
CA GLY A 451 -37.63 -18.67 11.44
C GLY A 451 -36.41 -18.83 12.35
N GLY A 452 -36.43 -19.85 13.22
CA GLY A 452 -35.31 -20.15 14.12
C GLY A 452 -34.02 -20.54 13.39
N ILE A 453 -34.12 -21.30 12.30
CA ILE A 453 -32.96 -21.69 11.50
C ILE A 453 -32.39 -20.50 10.74
N ILE A 454 -33.24 -19.63 10.19
CA ILE A 454 -32.78 -18.40 9.51
C ILE A 454 -32.02 -17.51 10.50
N ILE A 455 -32.51 -17.36 11.74
CA ILE A 455 -31.78 -16.63 12.80
C ILE A 455 -30.45 -17.32 13.11
N THR A 456 -30.42 -18.64 13.17
CA THR A 456 -29.20 -19.40 13.46
C THR A 456 -28.15 -19.21 12.36
N GLU A 457 -28.55 -19.35 11.08
CA GLU A 457 -27.68 -19.06 9.94
C GLU A 457 -27.18 -17.62 9.96
N ALA A 458 -28.08 -16.68 10.23
CA ALA A 458 -27.74 -15.27 10.33
C ALA A 458 -26.73 -14.99 11.45
N THR A 459 -26.88 -15.64 12.59
CA THR A 459 -25.97 -15.53 13.75
C THR A 459 -24.57 -16.03 13.36
N LEU A 460 -24.48 -17.17 12.67
CA LEU A 460 -23.18 -17.66 12.18
C LEU A 460 -22.58 -16.72 11.15
N GLY A 461 -23.39 -16.22 10.21
CA GLY A 461 -22.96 -15.24 9.20
C GLY A 461 -22.41 -13.98 9.86
N PHE A 462 -23.11 -13.43 10.85
CA PHE A 462 -22.70 -12.26 11.61
C PHE A 462 -21.38 -12.49 12.36
N LEU A 463 -21.18 -13.67 12.95
CA LEU A 463 -19.93 -14.06 13.61
C LEU A 463 -18.80 -14.41 12.63
N GLY A 464 -19.04 -14.32 11.32
CA GLY A 464 -18.06 -14.69 10.29
C GLY A 464 -17.85 -16.21 10.16
N LEU A 465 -18.69 -17.02 10.78
CA LEU A 465 -18.65 -18.50 10.74
C LEU A 465 -19.63 -19.12 9.74
N GLY A 466 -20.52 -18.31 9.16
CA GLY A 466 -21.52 -18.71 8.16
C GLY A 466 -20.96 -18.74 6.73
N VAL A 467 -21.70 -18.13 5.80
CA VAL A 467 -21.30 -18.03 4.38
C VAL A 467 -20.13 -17.05 4.22
N LYS A 468 -19.15 -17.40 3.38
CA LYS A 468 -17.95 -16.60 3.14
C LYS A 468 -17.96 -15.93 1.77
N TYR A 469 -17.20 -14.83 1.68
CA TYR A 469 -16.86 -14.15 0.43
C TYR A 469 -16.35 -15.18 -0.62
N PRO A 470 -16.73 -15.05 -1.91
CA PRO A 470 -17.48 -13.95 -2.52
C PRO A 470 -19.01 -14.13 -2.52
N LEU A 471 -19.53 -15.21 -1.93
CA LEU A 471 -20.97 -15.43 -1.83
C LEU A 471 -21.58 -14.59 -0.71
N ALA A 472 -22.86 -14.26 -0.86
CA ALA A 472 -23.62 -13.53 0.14
C ALA A 472 -24.68 -14.44 0.79
N SER A 473 -24.92 -14.23 2.08
CA SER A 473 -26.17 -14.53 2.79
C SER A 473 -26.59 -13.28 3.57
N TRP A 474 -27.83 -13.19 4.03
CA TRP A 474 -28.22 -12.03 4.84
C TRP A 474 -27.40 -11.94 6.13
N GLY A 475 -27.07 -13.07 6.75
CA GLY A 475 -26.15 -13.13 7.89
C GLY A 475 -24.76 -12.59 7.57
N SER A 476 -24.17 -13.02 6.45
CA SER A 476 -22.82 -12.61 6.07
C SER A 476 -22.74 -11.12 5.73
N ILE A 477 -23.82 -10.52 5.21
CA ILE A 477 -23.87 -9.08 4.92
C ILE A 477 -23.84 -8.26 6.22
N ILE A 478 -24.51 -8.72 7.28
CA ILE A 478 -24.55 -8.01 8.58
C ILE A 478 -23.21 -8.08 9.31
N ASN A 479 -22.32 -9.01 8.96
CA ASN A 479 -20.99 -9.15 9.57
C ASN A 479 -20.20 -7.83 9.59
N VAL A 480 -20.36 -6.96 8.60
CA VAL A 480 -19.68 -5.65 8.55
C VAL A 480 -20.04 -4.74 9.72
N ALA A 481 -21.21 -4.95 10.35
CA ALA A 481 -21.63 -4.20 11.53
C ALA A 481 -20.92 -4.64 12.83
N SER A 482 -20.06 -5.67 12.77
CA SER A 482 -19.17 -6.00 13.90
C SER A 482 -18.13 -4.92 14.17
N ASP A 483 -17.78 -4.12 13.16
CA ASP A 483 -16.96 -2.93 13.31
C ASP A 483 -17.83 -1.73 13.74
N ALA A 484 -17.49 -1.12 14.87
CA ALA A 484 -18.24 0.00 15.45
C ALA A 484 -18.26 1.25 14.55
N PHE A 485 -17.18 1.51 13.80
CA PHE A 485 -17.13 2.63 12.86
C PHE A 485 -18.09 2.39 11.70
N ILE A 486 -18.12 1.15 11.17
CA ILE A 486 -19.02 0.79 10.09
C ILE A 486 -20.47 0.83 10.54
N MET A 487 -20.75 0.25 11.72
CA MET A 487 -22.09 0.20 12.31
C MET A 487 -22.71 1.59 12.45
N THR A 488 -21.91 2.58 12.83
CA THR A 488 -22.35 3.97 13.07
C THR A 488 -22.37 4.84 11.81
N SER A 489 -21.40 4.68 10.91
CA SER A 489 -21.25 5.56 9.74
C SER A 489 -22.00 5.08 8.50
N TYR A 490 -22.18 3.78 8.33
CA TYR A 490 -22.69 3.18 7.09
C TYR A 490 -23.91 2.29 7.33
N TRP A 491 -24.98 2.91 7.81
CA TRP A 491 -26.25 2.23 8.15
C TRP A 491 -26.84 1.41 6.98
N PHE A 492 -26.65 1.85 5.74
CA PHE A 492 -27.23 1.24 4.54
C PHE A 492 -26.67 -0.16 4.23
N MET A 493 -25.51 -0.53 4.78
CA MET A 493 -24.92 -1.85 4.52
C MET A 493 -25.60 -2.97 5.32
N TRP A 494 -25.98 -2.72 6.57
CA TRP A 494 -26.43 -3.77 7.49
C TRP A 494 -27.92 -3.68 7.83
N ILE A 495 -28.50 -2.47 7.92
CA ILE A 495 -29.92 -2.29 8.27
C ILE A 495 -30.84 -3.01 7.27
N PRO A 496 -30.67 -2.88 5.94
CA PRO A 496 -31.52 -3.57 4.98
C PRO A 496 -31.48 -5.10 5.15
N ALA A 497 -30.29 -5.69 5.33
CA ALA A 497 -30.16 -7.12 5.58
C ALA A 497 -30.88 -7.56 6.87
N GLY A 498 -30.69 -6.80 7.96
CA GLY A 498 -31.37 -7.06 9.24
C GLY A 498 -32.90 -6.97 9.12
N MET A 499 -33.41 -5.98 8.39
CA MET A 499 -34.85 -5.83 8.11
C MET A 499 -35.39 -6.98 7.27
N LEU A 500 -34.66 -7.47 6.26
CA LEU A 500 -35.08 -8.63 5.47
C LEU A 500 -35.16 -9.89 6.32
N ILE A 501 -34.21 -10.12 7.23
CA ILE A 501 -34.26 -11.24 8.18
C ILE A 501 -35.50 -11.10 9.07
N LEU A 502 -35.69 -9.93 9.71
CA LEU A 502 -36.80 -9.67 10.61
C LEU A 502 -38.16 -9.92 9.93
N LEU A 503 -38.37 -9.34 8.74
CA LEU A 503 -39.61 -9.49 8.00
C LEU A 503 -39.84 -10.94 7.53
N THR A 504 -38.77 -11.65 7.16
CA THR A 504 -38.87 -13.05 6.74
C THR A 504 -39.25 -13.95 7.92
N VAL A 505 -38.60 -13.78 9.06
CA VAL A 505 -38.87 -14.57 10.27
C VAL A 505 -40.29 -14.31 10.78
N LEU A 506 -40.71 -13.04 10.86
CA LEU A 506 -42.09 -12.69 11.22
C LEU A 506 -43.10 -13.28 10.23
N GLY A 507 -42.80 -13.20 8.93
CA GLY A 507 -43.63 -13.79 7.88
C GLY A 507 -43.86 -15.28 8.07
N PHE A 508 -42.80 -16.05 8.34
CA PHE A 508 -42.94 -17.49 8.60
C PHE A 508 -43.68 -17.77 9.91
N ASN A 509 -43.42 -17.02 10.97
CA ASN A 509 -44.16 -17.20 12.23
C ASN A 509 -45.66 -16.97 12.04
N PHE A 510 -46.06 -15.90 11.36
CA PHE A 510 -47.48 -15.63 11.09
C PHE A 510 -48.13 -16.68 10.18
N VAL A 511 -47.39 -17.20 9.18
CA VAL A 511 -47.89 -18.31 8.37
C VAL A 511 -48.07 -19.57 9.23
N GLY A 512 -47.14 -19.84 10.15
CA GLY A 512 -47.22 -20.95 11.08
C GLY A 512 -48.45 -20.86 12.00
N ASP A 513 -48.70 -19.68 12.58
CA ASP A 513 -49.87 -19.41 13.42
C ASP A 513 -51.17 -19.52 12.62
N GLY A 514 -51.24 -18.94 11.42
CA GLY A 514 -52.41 -19.06 10.56
C GLY A 514 -52.72 -20.50 10.14
N LEU A 515 -51.69 -21.32 9.86
CA LEU A 515 -51.84 -22.75 9.59
C LEU A 515 -52.32 -23.49 10.83
N ARG A 516 -51.82 -23.15 12.02
CA ARG A 516 -52.26 -23.73 13.29
C ARG A 516 -53.74 -23.48 13.52
N ASP A 517 -54.17 -22.23 13.36
CA ASP A 517 -55.56 -21.83 13.56
C ASP A 517 -56.50 -22.53 12.57
N ALA A 518 -56.05 -22.73 11.32
CA ALA A 518 -56.81 -23.47 10.32
C ALA A 518 -56.96 -24.97 10.66
N TYR A 519 -55.97 -25.56 11.33
CA TYR A 519 -55.95 -26.97 11.71
C TYR A 519 -56.46 -27.25 13.13
N ASP A 520 -56.73 -26.24 13.97
CA ASP A 520 -57.33 -26.43 15.29
C ASP A 520 -58.88 -26.56 15.21
N PRO A 521 -59.45 -27.77 15.42
CA PRO A 521 -60.90 -27.96 15.36
C PRO A 521 -61.65 -27.31 16.53
N LYS A 522 -60.98 -26.89 17.61
CA LYS A 522 -61.64 -26.27 18.78
C LYS A 522 -61.98 -24.80 18.58
N MET A 523 -61.39 -24.12 17.60
CA MET A 523 -61.69 -22.71 17.29
C MET A 523 -62.98 -22.51 16.49
N LYS A 524 -63.58 -23.58 15.93
CA LYS A 524 -64.84 -23.53 15.16
C LYS A 524 -66.09 -23.87 15.99
N ARG A 525 -66.02 -23.79 17.32
CA ARG A 525 -67.15 -24.08 18.21
C ARG A 525 -67.66 -22.84 18.94
#